data_AF-A0A947R2C8-F1
#
_entry.id   AF-A0A947R2C8-F1
#
_cell.length_a   1.000
_cell.length_b   1.000
_cell.length_c   1.000
_cell.angle_alpha   90.00
_cell.angle_beta   90.00
_cell.angle_gamma   90.00
#
_symmetry.space_group_name_H-M   'P 1'
#
loop_
_entity.id
_entity.type
_entity.pdbx_description
1 polymer ?
#
loop_
_entity_poly.entity_id
_entity_poly.type
_entity_poly.pdbx_seq_one_letter_code
_entity_poly.pdbx_strand_id
1 'polypeptide(L)'
;MKQNLSKLLTCCACLTMVLCFFSVCDAEVEWRFEDNILLDGKPLDIAISKDGRTTYILCEKKILIYATLEKKITDIIPITNNFSQIVMMPDGERLLLTDKEKNQISVIEVTPVYDIKVGQSPVIGNKDARVHIFAFLDFQCPYCSSAYPVFDQVLKKYDGKVNLVIKHYPLRSHKFARKLSLAALAADRQGKYKEMTDLFYEKKKIDDTTILQYAQEIGLDMETFNNDIKDPALQRLLSEDVKLSQKVRVRSVPSLFVNGRVAKNRTVEALSQLIDKELKKVKPLAK
;
A
#
# COMPACT_ATOMS: atom_id res chain seq x y z
N MET A 1 69.70 -44.20 25.87
CA MET A 1 69.45 -45.49 26.57
C MET A 1 68.14 -46.05 26.02
N LYS A 2 68.17 -47.01 25.10
CA LYS A 2 67.82 -48.45 25.30
C LYS A 2 66.38 -48.62 25.85
N GLN A 3 65.42 -49.31 25.21
CA GLN A 3 65.48 -50.63 24.57
C GLN A 3 64.18 -51.03 23.80
N ASN A 4 64.37 -51.74 22.67
CA ASN A 4 63.72 -52.93 22.10
C ASN A 4 62.19 -53.21 21.99
N LEU A 5 61.80 -53.41 20.71
CA LEU A 5 60.99 -54.49 20.07
C LEU A 5 60.25 -55.56 20.92
N SER A 6 58.97 -55.86 20.58
CA SER A 6 58.59 -56.99 19.67
C SER A 6 57.10 -57.41 19.74
N LYS A 7 56.63 -58.01 18.61
CA LYS A 7 55.43 -58.87 18.39
C LYS A 7 54.07 -58.16 18.25
N LEU A 8 53.07 -58.66 17.51
CA LEU A 8 52.86 -59.49 16.31
C LEU A 8 51.31 -59.57 16.18
N LEU A 9 50.75 -59.39 14.97
CA LEU A 9 49.39 -59.78 14.50
C LEU A 9 48.19 -59.79 15.48
N THR A 10 47.12 -59.03 15.18
CA THR A 10 45.79 -59.61 14.87
C THR A 10 44.86 -58.61 14.18
N CYS A 11 44.12 -59.12 13.20
CA CYS A 11 43.13 -58.45 12.36
C CYS A 11 41.81 -58.25 13.12
N CYS A 12 41.20 -57.06 13.06
CA CYS A 12 39.75 -56.90 13.19
C CYS A 12 39.29 -55.55 12.65
N ALA A 13 38.33 -55.62 11.71
CA ALA A 13 37.66 -54.49 11.10
C ALA A 13 37.01 -53.59 12.16
N CYS A 14 37.42 -52.31 12.21
CA CYS A 14 36.70 -51.29 12.94
C CYS A 14 36.05 -50.35 11.92
N LEU A 15 34.74 -50.53 11.79
CA LEU A 15 33.80 -49.68 11.08
C LEU A 15 34.00 -48.23 11.54
N THR A 16 34.56 -47.36 10.69
CA THR A 16 34.68 -45.92 10.95
C THR A 16 33.29 -45.30 10.87
N MET A 17 32.59 -45.29 12.00
CA MET A 17 31.42 -44.44 12.22
C MET A 17 31.90 -42.99 12.15
N VAL A 18 31.69 -42.35 10.99
CA VAL A 18 31.88 -40.91 10.80
C VAL A 18 30.83 -40.21 11.66
N LEU A 19 31.21 -39.88 12.89
CA LEU A 19 30.49 -38.93 13.73
C LEU A 19 30.53 -37.58 13.01
N CYS A 20 29.46 -37.27 12.26
CA CYS A 20 29.16 -35.90 11.86
C CYS A 20 28.94 -35.09 13.15
N PHE A 21 30.01 -34.43 13.62
CA PHE A 21 29.89 -33.34 14.56
C PHE A 21 29.12 -32.21 13.85
N PHE A 22 27.79 -32.22 13.99
CA PHE A 22 27.01 -31.02 13.78
C PHE A 22 27.51 -30.00 14.79
N SER A 23 28.41 -29.10 14.37
CA SER A 23 28.74 -27.92 15.15
C SER A 23 27.46 -27.12 15.25
N VAL A 24 26.84 -27.12 16.44
CA VAL A 24 25.81 -26.14 16.78
C VAL A 24 26.48 -24.79 16.62
N CYS A 25 26.07 -24.01 15.63
CA CYS A 25 26.53 -22.64 15.46
C CYS A 25 25.86 -21.84 16.58
N ASP A 26 26.56 -21.63 17.68
CA ASP A 26 26.09 -20.74 18.74
C ASP A 26 26.02 -19.31 18.18
N ALA A 27 24.83 -18.71 18.22
CA ALA A 27 24.64 -17.33 17.83
C ALA A 27 24.91 -16.43 19.04
N GLU A 28 25.91 -15.54 18.95
CA GLU A 28 26.13 -14.49 19.93
C GLU A 28 25.18 -13.31 19.69
N VAL A 29 24.59 -12.78 20.76
CA VAL A 29 23.67 -11.62 20.68
C VAL A 29 24.42 -10.35 21.01
N GLU A 30 24.76 -9.57 19.98
CA GLU A 30 25.23 -8.20 20.15
C GLU A 30 24.04 -7.24 20.33
N TRP A 31 24.15 -6.31 21.28
CA TRP A 31 23.10 -5.34 21.57
C TRP A 31 23.66 -3.95 21.86
N ARG A 32 22.89 -2.91 21.52
CA ARG A 32 23.18 -1.51 21.84
C ARG A 32 21.88 -0.73 22.04
N PHE A 33 21.92 0.32 22.84
CA PHE A 33 20.82 1.29 22.90
C PHE A 33 20.83 2.16 21.63
N GLU A 34 19.70 2.23 20.93
CA GLU A 34 19.59 3.09 19.75
C GLU A 34 19.07 4.48 20.10
N ASP A 35 17.94 4.60 20.80
CA ASP A 35 17.29 5.88 21.09
C ASP A 35 16.46 5.86 22.38
N ASN A 36 16.22 7.03 22.96
CA ASN A 36 15.24 7.26 24.02
C ASN A 36 14.05 8.06 23.49
N ILE A 37 12.85 7.49 23.52
CA ILE A 37 11.62 8.16 23.08
C ILE A 37 10.99 8.86 24.28
N LEU A 38 10.98 10.19 24.28
CA LEU A 38 10.26 10.98 25.28
C LEU A 38 8.77 10.98 24.99
N LEU A 39 7.98 10.53 25.96
CA LEU A 39 6.53 10.42 25.85
C LEU A 39 5.84 11.45 26.73
N ASP A 40 4.79 12.06 26.21
CA ASP A 40 3.85 12.84 27.00
C ASP A 40 2.91 11.88 27.74
N GLY A 41 3.34 11.39 28.90
CA GLY A 41 2.58 10.48 29.75
C GLY A 41 3.30 9.17 30.07
N LYS A 42 2.84 8.49 31.13
CA LYS A 42 3.43 7.23 31.58
C LYS A 42 2.98 6.08 30.65
N PRO A 43 3.90 5.37 29.97
CA PRO A 43 3.54 4.20 29.19
C PRO A 43 3.13 3.04 30.11
N LEU A 44 2.07 2.34 29.74
CA LEU A 44 1.53 1.17 30.45
C LEU A 44 1.84 -0.13 29.69
N ASP A 45 1.67 -0.13 28.37
CA ASP A 45 1.90 -1.28 27.51
C ASP A 45 2.06 -0.83 26.04
N ILE A 46 2.55 -1.72 25.16
CA ILE A 46 2.74 -1.43 23.74
C ILE A 46 2.21 -2.55 22.85
N ALA A 47 1.66 -2.18 21.69
CA ALA A 47 1.33 -3.10 20.62
C ALA A 47 1.92 -2.60 19.30
N ILE A 48 2.38 -3.51 18.45
CA ILE A 48 2.97 -3.16 17.16
C ILE A 48 2.02 -3.62 16.04
N SER A 49 1.86 -2.79 15.02
CA SER A 49 1.12 -3.16 13.82
C SER A 49 1.74 -4.38 13.16
N LYS A 50 0.92 -5.17 12.47
CA LYS A 50 1.36 -6.40 11.79
C LYS A 50 2.55 -6.21 10.83
N ASP A 51 2.74 -5.00 10.31
CA ASP A 51 3.84 -4.65 9.41
C ASP A 51 5.01 -3.92 10.09
N GLY A 52 5.00 -3.79 11.41
CA GLY A 52 6.09 -3.20 12.20
C GLY A 52 6.21 -1.68 12.11
N ARG A 53 5.39 -1.01 11.29
CA ARG A 53 5.55 0.43 10.98
C ARG A 53 4.93 1.36 12.01
N THR A 54 3.99 0.86 12.81
CA THR A 54 3.26 1.66 13.78
C THR A 54 3.30 0.97 15.13
N THR A 55 3.77 1.67 16.14
CA THR A 55 3.69 1.25 17.54
C THR A 55 2.59 2.03 18.23
N TYR A 56 1.65 1.33 18.82
CA TYR A 56 0.60 1.86 19.66
C TYR A 56 1.08 1.80 21.11
N ILE A 57 1.27 2.96 21.72
CA ILE A 57 1.76 3.07 23.09
C ILE A 57 0.58 3.44 23.97
N LEU A 58 0.15 2.50 24.81
CA LEU A 58 -0.94 2.73 25.76
C LEU A 58 -0.42 3.59 26.91
N CYS A 59 -1.06 4.73 27.14
CA CYS A 59 -0.85 5.60 28.28
C CYS A 59 -2.17 5.79 29.04
N GLU A 60 -2.12 6.50 30.17
CA GLU A 60 -3.34 6.92 30.85
C GLU A 60 -4.18 7.84 29.96
N LYS A 61 -5.46 7.48 29.75
CA LYS A 61 -6.46 8.20 28.92
C LYS A 61 -6.12 8.41 27.45
N LYS A 62 -5.02 7.85 26.93
CA LYS A 62 -4.68 7.96 25.50
C LYS A 62 -3.84 6.79 25.00
N ILE A 63 -3.90 6.55 23.71
CA ILE A 63 -2.95 5.70 22.99
C ILE A 63 -2.17 6.61 22.04
N LEU A 64 -0.85 6.66 22.19
CA LEU A 64 0.02 7.40 21.28
C LEU A 64 0.30 6.54 20.06
N ILE A 65 0.18 7.10 18.86
CA ILE A 65 0.54 6.46 17.61
C ILE A 65 1.96 6.89 17.25
N TYR A 66 2.91 5.96 17.34
CA TYR A 66 4.32 6.17 17.00
C TYR A 66 4.65 5.56 15.65
N ALA A 67 5.19 6.35 14.72
CA ALA A 67 5.69 5.87 13.44
C ALA A 67 7.11 5.32 13.62
N THR A 68 7.25 3.99 13.66
CA THR A 68 8.47 3.28 14.06
C THR A 68 9.69 3.67 13.22
N LEU A 69 9.52 3.78 11.90
CA LEU A 69 10.61 4.14 10.99
C LEU A 69 10.95 5.63 11.02
N GLU A 70 9.96 6.49 11.24
CA GLU A 70 10.13 7.95 11.26
C GLU A 70 10.54 8.46 12.64
N LYS A 71 10.52 7.59 13.64
CA LYS A 71 10.88 7.83 15.03
C LYS A 71 10.17 9.04 15.66
N LYS A 72 8.85 9.17 15.41
CA LYS A 72 8.04 10.27 15.94
C LYS A 72 6.61 9.85 16.27
N ILE A 73 6.00 10.56 17.21
CA ILE A 73 4.56 10.48 17.47
C ILE A 73 3.83 11.21 16.34
N THR A 74 2.84 10.54 15.74
CA THR A 74 2.08 11.07 14.60
C THR A 74 0.64 11.40 14.93
N ASP A 75 0.07 10.76 15.95
CA ASP A 75 -1.33 10.94 16.33
C ASP A 75 -1.61 10.44 17.74
N ILE A 76 -2.80 10.74 18.27
CA ILE A 76 -3.26 10.35 19.60
C ILE A 76 -4.71 9.85 19.50
N ILE A 77 -4.96 8.64 20.00
CA ILE A 77 -6.31 8.11 20.17
C ILE A 77 -6.74 8.37 21.62
N PRO A 78 -7.71 9.29 21.87
CA PRO A 78 -8.23 9.48 23.21
C PRO A 78 -9.04 8.25 23.66
N ILE A 79 -8.84 7.81 24.90
CA ILE A 79 -9.59 6.72 25.53
C ILE A 79 -10.15 7.16 26.88
N THR A 80 -11.37 6.74 27.20
CA THR A 80 -12.07 7.20 28.41
C THR A 80 -11.85 6.29 29.62
N ASN A 81 -11.68 4.99 29.40
CA ASN A 81 -11.46 3.98 30.44
C ASN A 81 -9.97 3.85 30.80
N ASN A 82 -9.71 3.18 31.92
CA ASN A 82 -8.36 2.85 32.38
C ASN A 82 -7.99 1.46 31.89
N PHE A 83 -7.36 1.40 30.72
CA PHE A 83 -6.86 0.13 30.19
C PHE A 83 -5.45 -0.14 30.72
N SER A 84 -5.16 -1.40 30.98
CA SER A 84 -3.90 -1.88 31.54
C SER A 84 -3.03 -2.63 30.53
N GLN A 85 -3.61 -3.09 29.42
CA GLN A 85 -2.92 -3.85 28.37
C GLN A 85 -3.49 -3.53 27.01
N ILE A 86 -2.67 -3.68 25.98
CA ILE A 86 -3.03 -3.47 24.58
C ILE A 86 -2.43 -4.59 23.72
N VAL A 87 -3.22 -5.13 22.79
CA VAL A 87 -2.70 -6.09 21.81
C VAL A 87 -3.30 -5.86 20.43
N MET A 88 -2.46 -5.95 19.40
CA MET A 88 -2.90 -5.94 18.01
C MET A 88 -3.50 -7.30 17.65
N MET A 89 -4.73 -7.28 17.15
CA MET A 89 -5.39 -8.49 16.66
C MET A 89 -4.69 -9.03 15.40
N PRO A 90 -4.76 -10.35 15.12
CA PRO A 90 -4.11 -10.94 13.93
C PRO A 90 -4.55 -10.38 12.57
N ASP A 91 -5.72 -9.74 12.52
CA ASP A 91 -6.22 -9.04 11.33
C ASP A 91 -5.43 -7.76 11.01
N GLY A 92 -4.74 -7.18 12.00
CA GLY A 92 -3.97 -5.94 11.86
C GLY A 92 -4.81 -4.67 11.84
N GLU A 93 -6.11 -4.75 12.07
CA GLU A 93 -7.07 -3.63 11.99
C GLU A 93 -7.70 -3.30 13.34
N ARG A 94 -7.55 -4.16 14.34
CA ARG A 94 -8.17 -3.99 15.66
C ARG A 94 -7.18 -4.13 16.79
N LEU A 95 -7.38 -3.32 17.83
CA LEU A 95 -6.66 -3.45 19.10
C LEU A 95 -7.63 -3.97 20.16
N LEU A 96 -7.18 -4.95 20.96
CA LEU A 96 -7.86 -5.33 22.20
C LEU A 96 -7.24 -4.56 23.36
N LEU A 97 -8.08 -4.04 24.24
CA LEU A 97 -7.69 -3.28 25.41
C LEU A 97 -8.28 -3.93 26.66
N THR A 98 -7.44 -4.29 27.61
CA THR A 98 -7.86 -4.97 28.86
C THR A 98 -8.10 -3.95 29.97
N ASP A 99 -9.34 -3.87 30.46
CA ASP A 99 -9.73 -3.08 31.62
C ASP A 99 -9.89 -4.03 32.81
N LYS A 100 -8.85 -4.09 33.65
CA LYS A 100 -8.81 -4.97 34.82
C LYS A 100 -9.77 -4.51 35.92
N GLU A 101 -10.00 -3.20 36.04
CA GLU A 101 -10.89 -2.65 37.09
C GLU A 101 -12.34 -3.05 36.84
N LYS A 102 -12.75 -3.07 35.57
CA LYS A 102 -14.11 -3.45 35.16
C LYS A 102 -14.26 -4.89 34.72
N ASN A 103 -13.21 -5.71 34.80
CA ASN A 103 -13.19 -7.09 34.33
C ASN A 103 -13.69 -7.25 32.88
N GLN A 104 -13.24 -6.39 31.96
CA GLN A 104 -13.71 -6.39 30.57
C GLN A 104 -12.58 -6.20 29.57
N ILE A 105 -12.85 -6.58 28.31
CA ILE A 105 -12.00 -6.30 27.16
C ILE A 105 -12.78 -5.40 26.21
N SER A 106 -12.16 -4.32 25.76
CA SER A 106 -12.68 -3.44 24.70
C SER A 106 -11.96 -3.70 23.40
N VAL A 107 -12.67 -3.58 22.28
CA VAL A 107 -12.11 -3.71 20.93
C VAL A 107 -12.23 -2.36 20.23
N ILE A 108 -11.12 -1.82 19.74
CA ILE A 108 -11.12 -0.61 18.92
C ILE A 108 -10.62 -0.93 17.51
N GLU A 109 -11.29 -0.39 16.50
CA GLU A 109 -10.83 -0.46 15.11
C GLU A 109 -9.86 0.68 14.83
N VAL A 110 -8.69 0.34 14.28
CA VAL A 110 -7.64 1.26 13.85
C VAL A 110 -7.45 1.14 12.34
N THR A 111 -8.23 1.91 11.59
CA THR A 111 -8.08 2.00 10.14
C THR A 111 -7.14 3.16 9.78
N PRO A 112 -5.98 2.90 9.15
CA PRO A 112 -5.14 3.99 8.66
C PRO A 112 -5.88 4.80 7.59
N VAL A 113 -5.71 6.11 7.65
CA VAL A 113 -6.20 7.05 6.63
C VAL A 113 -4.99 7.75 6.05
N TYR A 114 -4.74 7.50 4.77
CA TYR A 114 -3.56 8.06 4.09
C TYR A 114 -3.88 9.43 3.51
N ASP A 115 -2.95 10.39 3.65
CA ASP A 115 -3.04 11.66 2.94
C ASP A 115 -2.63 11.49 1.47
N ILE A 116 -3.62 11.21 0.62
CA ILE A 116 -3.43 11.06 -0.82
C ILE A 116 -3.92 12.34 -1.50
N LYS A 117 -3.01 13.05 -2.16
CA LYS A 117 -3.34 14.28 -2.89
C LYS A 117 -3.79 13.96 -4.31
N VAL A 118 -4.77 14.72 -4.80
CA VAL A 118 -5.15 14.74 -6.23
C VAL A 118 -3.96 15.23 -7.07
N GLY A 119 -3.44 16.42 -6.76
CA GLY A 119 -2.27 16.97 -7.44
C GLY A 119 -2.49 17.11 -8.94
N GLN A 120 -1.53 16.66 -9.73
CA GLN A 120 -1.59 16.64 -11.20
C GLN A 120 -2.13 15.31 -11.75
N SER A 121 -2.72 14.46 -10.91
CA SER A 121 -3.25 13.18 -11.38
C SER A 121 -4.46 13.37 -12.29
N PRO A 122 -4.63 12.48 -13.29
CA PRO A 122 -5.84 12.42 -14.09
C PRO A 122 -7.09 12.22 -13.21
N VAL A 123 -8.15 12.97 -13.52
CA VAL A 123 -9.44 12.91 -12.81
C VAL A 123 -10.56 12.61 -13.80
N ILE A 124 -11.31 11.55 -13.53
CA ILE A 124 -12.52 11.17 -14.26
C ILE A 124 -13.75 11.51 -13.41
N GLY A 125 -14.73 12.18 -14.01
CA GLY A 125 -15.93 12.69 -13.34
C GLY A 125 -15.78 14.15 -12.90
N ASN A 126 -16.57 14.58 -11.91
CA ASN A 126 -16.57 15.96 -11.44
C ASN A 126 -15.26 16.31 -10.71
N LYS A 127 -14.45 17.20 -11.27
CA LYS A 127 -13.17 17.64 -10.67
C LYS A 127 -13.35 18.33 -9.32
N ASP A 128 -14.52 18.91 -9.05
CA ASP A 128 -14.83 19.60 -7.80
C ASP A 128 -15.40 18.67 -6.70
N ALA A 129 -15.63 17.38 -7.02
CA ALA A 129 -16.09 16.42 -6.03
C ALA A 129 -15.09 16.28 -4.87
N ARG A 130 -15.61 16.34 -3.64
CA ARG A 130 -14.80 16.28 -2.40
C ARG A 130 -14.52 14.86 -1.90
N VAL A 131 -15.12 13.87 -2.56
CA VAL A 131 -14.89 12.46 -2.28
C VAL A 131 -14.19 11.85 -3.49
N HIS A 132 -12.95 11.44 -3.27
CA HIS A 132 -12.03 10.94 -4.28
C HIS A 132 -11.86 9.44 -4.11
N ILE A 133 -12.06 8.70 -5.20
CA ILE A 133 -11.63 7.32 -5.33
C ILE A 133 -10.24 7.35 -5.96
N PHE A 134 -9.19 7.16 -5.17
CA PHE A 134 -7.83 7.00 -5.69
C PHE A 134 -7.61 5.56 -6.13
N ALA A 135 -7.30 5.36 -7.40
CA ALA A 135 -7.07 4.04 -7.97
C ALA A 135 -5.61 3.91 -8.44
N PHE A 136 -4.84 3.06 -7.76
CA PHE A 136 -3.51 2.66 -8.22
C PHE A 136 -3.65 1.54 -9.25
N LEU A 137 -3.37 1.84 -10.51
CA LEU A 137 -3.67 0.97 -11.65
C LEU A 137 -2.45 0.70 -12.55
N ASP A 138 -2.53 -0.44 -13.23
CA ASP A 138 -1.67 -0.84 -14.33
C ASP A 138 -2.58 -1.27 -15.50
N PHE A 139 -2.37 -0.69 -16.68
CA PHE A 139 -3.22 -0.95 -17.85
C PHE A 139 -3.08 -2.34 -18.46
N GLN A 140 -2.00 -3.07 -18.19
CA GLN A 140 -1.82 -4.47 -18.59
C GLN A 140 -2.24 -5.48 -17.50
N CYS A 141 -2.63 -5.01 -16.31
CA CYS A 141 -3.09 -5.90 -15.25
C CYS A 141 -4.52 -6.37 -15.52
N PRO A 142 -4.77 -7.69 -15.61
CA PRO A 142 -6.12 -8.22 -15.87
C PRO A 142 -7.09 -7.83 -14.75
N TYR A 143 -6.65 -7.81 -13.50
CA TYR A 143 -7.48 -7.37 -12.38
C TYR A 143 -7.83 -5.88 -12.42
N CYS A 144 -6.97 -5.03 -13.01
CA CYS A 144 -7.29 -3.62 -13.20
C CYS A 144 -8.36 -3.46 -14.28
N SER A 145 -8.21 -4.19 -15.39
CA SER A 145 -9.23 -4.25 -16.45
C SER A 145 -10.59 -4.72 -15.91
N SER A 146 -10.62 -5.76 -15.06
CA SER A 146 -11.88 -6.22 -14.44
C SER A 146 -12.48 -5.21 -13.45
N ALA A 147 -11.68 -4.34 -12.83
CA ALA A 147 -12.18 -3.31 -11.92
C ALA A 147 -12.69 -2.06 -12.66
N TYR A 148 -12.29 -1.86 -13.93
CA TYR A 148 -12.62 -0.65 -14.67
C TYR A 148 -14.14 -0.39 -14.79
N PRO A 149 -14.99 -1.37 -15.15
CA PRO A 149 -16.44 -1.17 -15.20
C PRO A 149 -17.10 -0.87 -13.85
N VAL A 150 -16.44 -1.20 -12.73
CA VAL A 150 -16.94 -0.86 -11.39
C VAL A 150 -16.87 0.63 -11.16
N PHE A 151 -15.83 1.31 -11.67
CA PHE A 151 -15.70 2.75 -11.50
C PHE A 151 -16.82 3.51 -12.21
N ASP A 152 -17.17 3.12 -13.43
CA ASP A 152 -18.28 3.73 -14.17
C ASP A 152 -19.61 3.57 -13.44
N GLN A 153 -19.87 2.38 -12.88
CA GLN A 153 -21.07 2.14 -12.07
C GLN A 153 -21.12 3.02 -10.82
N VAL A 154 -19.98 3.19 -10.14
CA VAL A 154 -19.89 4.03 -8.93
C VAL A 154 -20.05 5.51 -9.30
N LEU A 155 -19.35 5.99 -10.33
CA LEU A 155 -19.47 7.38 -10.78
C LEU A 155 -20.91 7.72 -11.20
N LYS A 156 -21.58 6.81 -11.91
CA LYS A 156 -22.99 6.95 -12.27
C LYS A 156 -23.91 6.95 -11.05
N LYS A 157 -23.67 6.06 -10.07
CA LYS A 157 -24.48 5.97 -8.85
C LYS A 157 -24.41 7.24 -7.99
N TYR A 158 -23.24 7.87 -7.93
CA TYR A 158 -22.97 9.05 -7.11
C TYR A 158 -22.89 10.34 -7.93
N ASP A 159 -23.54 10.39 -9.10
CA ASP A 159 -23.53 11.47 -10.08
C ASP A 159 -23.07 12.85 -9.54
N GLY A 160 -21.87 13.27 -9.97
CA GLY A 160 -21.25 14.55 -9.60
C GLY A 160 -20.71 14.67 -8.17
N LYS A 161 -20.98 13.73 -7.26
CA LYS A 161 -20.56 13.78 -5.85
C LYS A 161 -19.22 13.11 -5.57
N VAL A 162 -18.77 12.24 -6.48
CA VAL A 162 -17.48 11.53 -6.39
C VAL A 162 -16.72 11.67 -7.70
N ASN A 163 -15.40 11.55 -7.62
CA ASN A 163 -14.55 11.41 -8.78
C ASN A 163 -13.56 10.25 -8.62
N LEU A 164 -13.01 9.82 -9.75
CA LEU A 164 -11.97 8.82 -9.82
C LEU A 164 -10.65 9.51 -10.14
N VAL A 165 -9.66 9.37 -9.26
CA VAL A 165 -8.32 9.93 -9.41
C VAL A 165 -7.36 8.79 -9.71
N ILE A 166 -6.69 8.83 -10.85
CA ILE A 166 -5.80 7.75 -11.25
C ILE A 166 -4.39 7.98 -10.70
N LYS A 167 -3.82 6.93 -10.11
CA LYS A 167 -2.43 6.84 -9.70
C LYS A 167 -1.77 5.74 -10.53
N HIS A 168 -0.77 6.09 -11.32
CA HIS A 168 -0.13 5.11 -12.21
C HIS A 168 0.86 4.24 -11.42
N TYR A 169 0.69 2.92 -11.52
CA TYR A 169 1.56 1.93 -10.90
C TYR A 169 1.96 0.85 -11.92
N PRO A 170 2.84 1.17 -12.88
CA PRO A 170 3.26 0.22 -13.89
C PRO A 170 4.12 -0.89 -13.28
N LEU A 171 3.60 -2.12 -13.30
CA LEU A 171 4.30 -3.30 -12.84
C LEU A 171 5.49 -3.58 -13.74
N ARG A 172 6.66 -3.83 -13.13
CA ARG A 172 7.90 -4.11 -13.87
C ARG A 172 7.82 -5.37 -14.75
N SER A 173 6.95 -6.31 -14.38
CA SER A 173 6.69 -7.54 -15.14
C SER A 173 5.84 -7.31 -16.39
N HIS A 174 5.24 -6.14 -16.56
CA HIS A 174 4.37 -5.81 -17.69
C HIS A 174 5.12 -4.95 -18.71
N LYS A 175 5.43 -5.55 -19.87
CA LYS A 175 6.30 -4.98 -20.92
C LYS A 175 5.96 -3.55 -21.33
N PHE A 176 4.68 -3.23 -21.48
CA PHE A 176 4.14 -1.96 -21.96
C PHE A 176 3.51 -1.08 -20.87
N ALA A 177 3.42 -1.53 -19.61
CA ALA A 177 2.69 -0.80 -18.57
C ALA A 177 3.18 0.64 -18.37
N ARG A 178 4.51 0.86 -18.41
CA ARG A 178 5.10 2.21 -18.35
C ARG A 178 4.74 3.05 -19.59
N LYS A 179 4.79 2.47 -20.79
CA LYS A 179 4.45 3.18 -22.04
C LYS A 179 2.98 3.56 -22.07
N LEU A 180 2.09 2.65 -21.68
CA LEU A 180 0.65 2.94 -21.56
C LEU A 180 0.37 4.04 -20.54
N SER A 181 1.08 4.05 -19.40
CA SER A 181 0.93 5.12 -18.41
C SER A 181 1.33 6.49 -18.98
N LEU A 182 2.47 6.57 -19.68
CA LEU A 182 2.91 7.81 -20.31
C LEU A 182 1.99 8.23 -21.47
N ALA A 183 1.49 7.28 -22.27
CA ALA A 183 0.54 7.54 -23.34
C ALA A 183 -0.79 8.08 -22.79
N ALA A 184 -1.32 7.50 -21.71
CA ALA A 184 -2.52 8.02 -21.06
C ALA A 184 -2.30 9.44 -20.53
N LEU A 185 -1.18 9.70 -19.84
CA LEU A 185 -0.84 11.04 -19.34
C LEU A 185 -0.64 12.07 -20.46
N ALA A 186 -0.06 11.67 -21.60
CA ALA A 186 0.04 12.52 -22.77
C ALA A 186 -1.34 12.84 -23.38
N ALA A 187 -2.25 11.86 -23.39
CA ALA A 187 -3.64 12.08 -23.80
C ALA A 187 -4.40 13.01 -22.83
N ASP A 188 -4.10 12.96 -21.51
CA ASP A 188 -4.69 13.85 -20.50
C ASP A 188 -4.37 15.32 -20.76
N ARG A 189 -3.15 15.63 -21.21
CA ARG A 189 -2.74 16.99 -21.59
C ARG A 189 -3.58 17.58 -22.72
N GLN A 190 -4.18 16.72 -23.55
CA GLN A 190 -5.09 17.09 -24.62
C GLN A 190 -6.56 16.84 -24.26
N GLY A 191 -6.86 16.54 -22.99
CA GLY A 191 -8.23 16.34 -22.48
C GLY A 191 -8.87 15.01 -22.85
N LYS A 192 -8.11 14.04 -23.38
CA LYS A 192 -8.63 12.74 -23.86
C LYS A 192 -8.11 11.54 -23.08
N TYR A 193 -7.88 11.72 -21.78
CA TYR A 193 -7.40 10.65 -20.90
C TYR A 193 -8.34 9.45 -20.91
N LYS A 194 -9.65 9.70 -20.70
CA LYS A 194 -10.64 8.63 -20.57
C LYS A 194 -10.72 7.80 -21.86
N GLU A 195 -10.84 8.47 -23.00
CA GLU A 195 -10.95 7.86 -24.33
C GLU A 195 -9.72 6.99 -24.64
N MET A 196 -8.52 7.46 -24.30
CA MET A 196 -7.30 6.67 -24.46
C MET A 196 -7.31 5.43 -23.58
N THR A 197 -7.72 5.57 -22.31
CA THR A 197 -7.76 4.44 -21.38
C THR A 197 -8.88 3.44 -21.67
N ASP A 198 -10.03 3.90 -22.19
CA ASP A 198 -11.12 3.05 -22.66
C ASP A 198 -10.58 2.11 -23.76
N LEU A 199 -9.85 2.64 -24.75
CA LEU A 199 -9.24 1.84 -25.81
C LEU A 199 -8.24 0.80 -25.27
N PHE A 200 -7.45 1.11 -24.24
CA PHE A 200 -6.53 0.14 -23.64
C PHE A 200 -7.25 -1.07 -23.03
N TYR A 201 -8.42 -0.85 -22.44
CA TYR A 201 -9.20 -1.92 -21.82
C TYR A 201 -10.07 -2.69 -22.83
N GLU A 202 -10.59 -2.01 -23.84
CA GLU A 202 -11.43 -2.61 -24.88
C GLU A 202 -10.61 -3.40 -25.91
N LYS A 203 -9.53 -2.78 -26.43
CA LYS A 203 -8.73 -3.32 -27.52
C LYS A 203 -7.52 -4.05 -26.93
N LYS A 204 -7.73 -5.32 -26.60
CA LYS A 204 -6.76 -6.25 -25.95
C LYS A 204 -5.35 -6.28 -26.56
N LYS A 205 -5.14 -5.78 -27.78
CA LYS A 205 -3.84 -5.78 -28.47
C LYS A 205 -3.01 -4.55 -28.09
N ILE A 206 -2.02 -4.75 -27.23
CA ILE A 206 -1.07 -3.70 -26.84
C ILE A 206 0.31 -3.98 -27.42
N ASP A 207 0.78 -3.06 -28.27
CA ASP A 207 2.17 -2.93 -28.71
C ASP A 207 2.49 -1.46 -29.05
N ASP A 208 3.74 -1.18 -29.43
CA ASP A 208 4.18 0.19 -29.72
C ASP A 208 3.42 0.83 -30.88
N THR A 209 2.99 0.02 -31.86
CA THR A 209 2.22 0.50 -33.00
C THR A 209 0.77 0.78 -32.61
N THR A 210 0.14 -0.12 -31.84
CA THR A 210 -1.27 0.08 -31.46
C THR A 210 -1.48 1.26 -30.52
N ILE A 211 -0.50 1.57 -29.64
CA ILE A 211 -0.59 2.77 -28.79
C ILE A 211 -0.69 4.05 -29.63
N LEU A 212 0.12 4.17 -30.69
CA LEU A 212 0.07 5.32 -31.60
C LEU A 212 -1.22 5.35 -32.41
N GLN A 213 -1.69 4.17 -32.86
CA GLN A 213 -2.96 4.06 -33.58
C GLN A 213 -4.15 4.49 -32.72
N TYR A 214 -4.19 4.12 -31.44
CA TYR A 214 -5.25 4.52 -30.52
C TYR A 214 -5.24 6.02 -30.27
N ALA A 215 -4.06 6.61 -30.10
CA ALA A 215 -3.91 8.07 -29.99
C ALA A 215 -4.48 8.79 -31.23
N GLN A 216 -4.18 8.27 -32.43
CA GLN A 216 -4.69 8.83 -33.68
C GLN A 216 -6.21 8.62 -33.82
N GLU A 217 -6.73 7.45 -33.43
CA GLU A 217 -8.15 7.10 -33.53
C GLU A 217 -9.03 8.04 -32.70
N ILE A 218 -8.60 8.40 -31.50
CA ILE A 218 -9.32 9.37 -30.66
C ILE A 218 -9.04 10.82 -31.08
N GLY A 219 -8.28 11.04 -32.16
CA GLY A 219 -8.01 12.36 -32.74
C GLY A 219 -7.10 13.23 -31.88
N LEU A 220 -6.05 12.68 -31.29
CA LEU A 220 -4.99 13.48 -30.67
C LEU A 220 -4.14 14.18 -31.73
N ASP A 221 -3.61 15.35 -31.37
CA ASP A 221 -2.51 15.95 -32.12
C ASP A 221 -1.26 15.10 -31.93
N MET A 222 -0.86 14.41 -32.99
CA MET A 222 0.19 13.40 -32.92
C MET A 222 1.59 14.01 -32.73
N GLU A 223 1.81 15.25 -33.16
CA GLU A 223 3.08 15.94 -32.90
C GLU A 223 3.23 16.23 -31.40
N THR A 224 2.22 16.86 -30.79
CA THR A 224 2.16 17.13 -29.36
C THR A 224 2.23 15.83 -28.55
N PHE A 225 1.46 14.81 -28.93
CA PHE A 225 1.47 13.51 -28.24
C PHE A 225 2.86 12.85 -28.25
N ASN A 226 3.54 12.83 -29.40
CA ASN A 226 4.87 12.22 -29.53
C ASN A 226 5.95 12.98 -28.75
N ASN A 227 5.76 14.28 -28.54
CA ASN A 227 6.63 15.10 -27.68
C ASN A 227 6.31 14.84 -26.19
N ASP A 228 5.03 14.88 -25.81
CA ASP A 228 4.57 14.71 -24.43
C ASP A 228 4.93 13.35 -23.85
N ILE A 229 4.79 12.26 -24.61
CA ILE A 229 5.10 10.91 -24.12
C ILE A 229 6.58 10.75 -23.71
N LYS A 230 7.46 11.61 -24.23
CA LYS A 230 8.90 11.64 -23.92
C LYS A 230 9.24 12.68 -22.85
N ASP A 231 8.31 13.56 -22.48
CA ASP A 231 8.53 14.66 -21.56
C ASP A 231 8.99 14.15 -20.17
N PRO A 232 10.16 14.61 -19.67
CA PRO A 232 10.62 14.32 -18.32
C PRO A 232 9.63 14.66 -17.21
N ALA A 233 8.73 15.63 -17.41
CA ALA A 233 7.69 15.98 -16.46
C ALA A 233 6.67 14.85 -16.27
N LEU A 234 6.22 14.19 -17.34
CA LEU A 234 5.32 13.03 -17.22
C LEU A 234 6.03 11.83 -16.60
N GLN A 235 7.31 11.64 -16.91
CA GLN A 235 8.11 10.61 -16.26
C GLN A 235 8.24 10.85 -14.75
N ARG A 236 8.40 12.11 -14.33
CA ARG A 236 8.47 12.51 -12.93
C ARG A 236 7.14 12.25 -12.23
N LEU A 237 6.02 12.65 -12.82
CA LEU A 237 4.68 12.41 -12.28
C LEU A 237 4.44 10.92 -12.05
N LEU A 238 4.77 10.08 -13.05
CA LEU A 238 4.70 8.63 -12.93
C LEU A 238 5.58 8.07 -11.80
N SER A 239 6.81 8.59 -11.67
CA SER A 239 7.71 8.20 -10.58
C SER A 239 7.22 8.66 -9.20
N GLU A 240 6.51 9.78 -9.11
CA GLU A 240 5.89 10.28 -7.88
C GLU A 240 4.72 9.40 -7.45
N ASP A 241 3.87 8.94 -8.37
CA ASP A 241 2.81 7.98 -8.09
C ASP A 241 3.39 6.65 -7.57
N VAL A 242 4.47 6.15 -8.17
CA VAL A 242 5.16 4.95 -7.69
C VAL A 242 5.76 5.17 -6.30
N LYS A 243 6.36 6.32 -6.01
CA LYS A 243 6.85 6.64 -4.65
C LYS A 243 5.69 6.75 -3.65
N LEU A 244 4.59 7.38 -4.05
CA LEU A 244 3.40 7.53 -3.22
C LEU A 244 2.82 6.16 -2.86
N SER A 245 2.72 5.24 -3.82
CA SER A 245 2.21 3.89 -3.61
C SER A 245 2.97 3.14 -2.49
N GLN A 246 4.28 3.34 -2.38
CA GLN A 246 5.11 2.75 -1.32
C GLN A 246 4.79 3.36 0.05
N LYS A 247 4.60 4.69 0.09
CA LYS A 247 4.19 5.42 1.30
C LYS A 247 2.82 4.97 1.79
N VAL A 248 1.87 4.79 0.88
CA VAL A 248 0.49 4.37 1.20
C VAL A 248 0.28 2.84 1.19
N ARG A 249 1.39 2.09 1.19
CA ARG A 249 1.42 0.63 1.37
C ARG A 249 0.65 -0.17 0.30
N VAL A 250 0.60 0.34 -0.93
CA VAL A 250 0.12 -0.43 -2.09
C VAL A 250 1.06 -1.60 -2.34
N ARG A 251 0.53 -2.83 -2.27
CA ARG A 251 1.29 -4.07 -2.49
C ARG A 251 0.93 -4.78 -3.80
N SER A 252 -0.24 -4.47 -4.35
CA SER A 252 -0.75 -5.05 -5.58
C SER A 252 -1.71 -4.07 -6.25
N VAL A 253 -2.02 -4.32 -7.52
CA VAL A 253 -2.99 -3.53 -8.27
C VAL A 253 -4.18 -4.41 -8.70
N PRO A 254 -5.39 -3.82 -8.84
CA PRO A 254 -5.72 -2.47 -8.42
C PRO A 254 -5.76 -2.35 -6.88
N SER A 255 -5.26 -1.24 -6.36
CA SER A 255 -5.44 -0.83 -4.95
C SER A 255 -6.25 0.45 -4.92
N LEU A 256 -7.35 0.44 -4.18
CA LEU A 256 -8.34 1.53 -4.17
C LEU A 256 -8.41 2.18 -2.80
N PHE A 257 -8.54 3.50 -2.80
CA PHE A 257 -8.72 4.29 -1.58
C PHE A 257 -9.86 5.28 -1.77
N VAL A 258 -10.69 5.48 -0.74
CA VAL A 258 -11.70 6.56 -0.71
C VAL A 258 -11.24 7.59 0.32
N ASN A 259 -10.86 8.79 -0.13
CA ASN A 259 -10.24 9.83 0.70
C ASN A 259 -9.16 9.29 1.66
N GLY A 260 -8.31 8.39 1.14
CA GLY A 260 -7.22 7.80 1.91
C GLY A 260 -7.55 6.52 2.69
N ARG A 261 -8.82 6.11 2.78
CA ARG A 261 -9.20 4.81 3.38
C ARG A 261 -9.13 3.70 2.37
N VAL A 262 -8.40 2.63 2.68
CA VAL A 262 -8.28 1.45 1.81
C VAL A 262 -9.64 0.79 1.62
N ALA A 263 -10.03 0.52 0.37
CA ALA A 263 -11.17 -0.33 0.08
C ALA A 263 -10.78 -1.82 0.20
N LYS A 264 -11.51 -2.57 1.02
CA LYS A 264 -11.23 -3.99 1.30
C LYS A 264 -11.41 -4.88 0.07
N ASN A 265 -12.32 -4.49 -0.82
CA ASN A 265 -12.53 -5.15 -2.09
C ASN A 265 -12.91 -4.12 -3.16
N ARG A 266 -13.10 -4.60 -4.39
CA ARG A 266 -13.26 -3.77 -5.59
C ARG A 266 -14.70 -3.82 -6.11
N THR A 267 -15.69 -4.03 -5.25
CA THR A 267 -17.11 -4.03 -5.65
C THR A 267 -17.75 -2.66 -5.46
N VAL A 268 -18.88 -2.45 -6.15
CA VAL A 268 -19.68 -1.23 -6.01
C VAL A 268 -20.14 -1.04 -4.56
N GLU A 269 -20.48 -2.12 -3.87
CA GLU A 269 -20.99 -2.11 -2.49
C GLU A 269 -19.93 -1.65 -1.50
N ALA A 270 -18.71 -2.20 -1.57
CA ALA A 270 -17.64 -1.82 -0.64
C ALA A 270 -17.18 -0.38 -0.85
N LEU A 271 -17.06 0.04 -2.12
CA LEU A 271 -16.79 1.45 -2.44
C LEU A 271 -17.93 2.35 -1.95
N SER A 272 -19.18 1.93 -2.12
CA SER A 272 -20.35 2.66 -1.64
C SER A 272 -20.32 2.89 -0.14
N GLN A 273 -20.01 1.87 0.66
CA GLN A 273 -19.93 1.99 2.11
C GLN A 273 -18.92 3.07 2.56
N LEU A 274 -17.76 3.11 1.91
CA LEU A 274 -16.74 4.13 2.20
C LEU A 274 -17.15 5.51 1.69
N ILE A 275 -17.70 5.59 0.49
CA ILE A 275 -18.18 6.84 -0.11
C ILE A 275 -19.27 7.45 0.76
N ASP A 276 -20.29 6.70 1.15
CA ASP A 276 -21.40 7.16 2.00
C ASP A 276 -20.89 7.67 3.35
N LYS A 277 -19.86 7.01 3.91
CA LYS A 277 -19.21 7.43 5.15
C LYS A 277 -18.49 8.77 5.00
N GLU A 278 -17.80 8.99 3.88
CA GLU A 278 -17.07 10.25 3.62
C GLU A 278 -18.01 11.38 3.19
N LEU A 279 -19.08 11.09 2.44
CA LEU A 279 -20.11 12.07 2.05
C LEU A 279 -20.81 12.70 3.25
N LYS A 280 -21.01 11.97 4.34
CA LYS A 280 -21.58 12.51 5.59
C LYS A 280 -20.69 13.55 6.28
N LYS A 281 -19.39 13.60 5.96
CA LYS A 281 -18.42 14.52 6.57
C LYS A 281 -18.20 15.78 5.74
N VAL A 282 -18.47 15.73 4.44
CA VAL A 282 -18.27 16.87 3.54
C VAL A 282 -19.55 17.71 3.47
N LYS A 283 -19.39 19.03 3.59
CA LYS A 283 -20.48 19.96 3.28
C LYS A 283 -20.91 19.77 1.81
N PRO A 284 -22.21 19.85 1.48
CA PRO A 284 -22.69 19.76 0.11
C PRO A 284 -21.95 20.75 -0.79
N LEU A 285 -21.66 20.35 -2.03
CA LEU A 285 -21.20 21.29 -3.06
C LEU A 285 -22.29 22.35 -3.25
N ALA A 286 -21.89 23.62 -3.32
CA ALA A 286 -22.79 24.67 -3.75
C ALA A 286 -23.25 24.33 -5.17
N LYS A 287 -24.56 24.33 -5.39
CA LYS A 287 -25.16 24.14 -6.72
C LYS A 287 -24.88 25.33 -7.61
#